data_AF-X0JIA0-F1
#
_entry.id   AF-X0JIA0-F1
#
_cell.length_a   1.000
_cell.length_b   1.000
_cell.length_c   1.000
_cell.angle_alpha   90.00
_cell.angle_beta   90.00
_cell.angle_gamma   90.00
#
_symmetry.space_group_name_H-M   'P 1'
#
loop_
_entity.id
_entity.type
_entity.pdbx_description
1 polymer ?
#
loop_
_entity_poly.entity_id
_entity_poly.type
_entity_poly.pdbx_seq_one_letter_code
_entity_poly.pdbx_strand_id
1 'polypeptide(L)'
;MASTTHASLKRTRSTASLNDAALDVLCSIAAKSRKIQSLGSNIRRLAAKLTHRARCATSRDLDDLKDSWEALSLLIESKYEVKGLKGRLNTQRAHINKVHFDLHIGDWAMDIHNRVKAGERKFAREYAKDLEARLTASGMPGTAAVNVANDSKKFKAAQGLQISETLGHIQPEILAVKKWHSKGETAEPPATPYLDRVAVLCSRVGIKRKTYIDILHLGDSRNETAHHLAPRIEDYMDQNGNVDWSSVKRSCRNRKASFRRQFKKGKITQA
;
A
#
# COMPACT_ATOMS: atom_id res chain seq x y z
N MET A 1 -76.70 -16.04 47.47
CA MET A 1 -75.49 -15.66 48.23
C MET A 1 -74.26 -15.86 47.34
N ALA A 2 -73.27 -14.99 47.49
CA ALA A 2 -72.32 -14.59 46.46
C ALA A 2 -71.28 -15.65 46.05
N SER A 3 -70.94 -15.60 44.76
CA SER A 3 -69.87 -16.30 44.07
C SER A 3 -68.49 -15.94 44.65
N THR A 4 -67.68 -16.94 45.02
CA THR A 4 -66.28 -16.73 45.42
C THR A 4 -65.36 -17.10 44.25
N THR A 5 -64.99 -16.09 43.47
CA THR A 5 -63.98 -16.18 42.42
C THR A 5 -62.60 -16.39 43.05
N HIS A 6 -61.94 -17.51 42.73
CA HIS A 6 -60.52 -17.73 43.03
C HIS A 6 -59.68 -16.69 42.26
N ALA A 7 -59.11 -15.74 43.00
CA ALA A 7 -58.14 -14.79 42.47
C ALA A 7 -56.86 -15.53 42.06
N SER A 8 -56.59 -15.57 40.75
CA SER A 8 -55.28 -15.95 40.22
C SER A 8 -54.25 -14.95 40.74
N LEU A 9 -53.31 -15.42 41.58
CA LEU A 9 -52.12 -14.67 41.99
C LEU A 9 -51.31 -14.28 40.75
N LYS A 10 -51.57 -13.08 40.22
CA LYS A 10 -50.66 -12.39 39.31
C LYS A 10 -49.33 -12.25 40.04
N ARG A 11 -48.32 -13.02 39.63
CA ARG A 11 -46.92 -12.78 40.01
C ARG A 11 -46.58 -11.34 39.64
N THR A 12 -46.58 -10.48 40.63
CA THR A 12 -45.96 -9.16 40.57
C THR A 12 -44.47 -9.37 40.33
N ARG A 13 -44.02 -8.97 39.14
CA ARG A 13 -42.61 -9.01 38.73
C ARG A 13 -41.89 -7.95 39.56
N SER A 14 -41.35 -8.35 40.71
CA SER A 14 -40.51 -7.49 41.54
C SER A 14 -39.29 -7.08 40.71
N THR A 15 -39.17 -5.80 40.41
CA THR A 15 -37.97 -5.16 39.85
C THR A 15 -36.97 -4.82 40.96
N ALA A 16 -36.92 -5.61 42.03
CA ALA A 16 -35.94 -5.46 43.10
C ALA A 16 -34.78 -6.43 42.87
N SER A 17 -33.61 -5.87 42.54
CA SER A 17 -32.32 -6.54 42.38
C SER A 17 -32.22 -7.47 41.15
N LEU A 18 -31.74 -6.94 40.02
CA LEU A 18 -30.94 -7.78 39.13
C LEU A 18 -29.78 -8.30 39.98
N ASN A 19 -29.69 -9.61 40.20
CA ASN A 19 -28.55 -10.21 40.90
C ASN A 19 -27.25 -9.67 40.28
N ASP A 20 -26.33 -9.15 41.09
CA ASP A 20 -25.12 -8.46 40.63
C ASP A 20 -24.32 -9.26 39.60
N ALA A 21 -24.29 -10.59 39.75
CA ALA A 21 -23.65 -11.50 38.80
C ALA A 21 -24.31 -11.51 37.39
N ALA A 22 -25.64 -11.43 37.31
CA ALA A 22 -26.33 -11.35 36.03
C ALA A 22 -26.15 -9.98 35.36
N LEU A 23 -26.07 -8.91 36.17
CA LEU A 23 -25.76 -7.57 35.69
C LEU A 23 -24.33 -7.48 35.15
N ASP A 24 -23.37 -8.10 35.83
CA ASP A 24 -21.97 -8.16 35.41
C ASP A 24 -21.80 -8.86 34.05
N VAL A 25 -22.50 -9.99 33.85
CA VAL A 25 -22.52 -10.68 32.54
C VAL A 25 -23.10 -9.77 31.44
N LEU A 26 -24.20 -9.06 31.72
CA LEU A 26 -24.81 -8.13 30.76
C LEU A 26 -23.87 -6.97 30.39
N CYS A 27 -23.21 -6.37 31.38
CA CYS A 27 -22.22 -5.32 31.19
C CYS A 27 -21.02 -5.83 30.38
N SER A 28 -20.54 -7.04 30.68
CA SER A 28 -19.42 -7.67 29.98
C SER A 28 -19.74 -8.01 28.52
N ILE A 29 -20.96 -8.49 28.23
CA ILE A 29 -21.45 -8.69 26.86
C ILE A 29 -21.49 -7.36 26.11
N ALA A 30 -22.02 -6.30 26.75
CA ALA A 30 -22.08 -4.97 26.16
C ALA A 30 -20.68 -4.42 25.85
N ALA A 31 -19.72 -4.59 26.77
CA ALA A 31 -18.33 -4.18 26.58
C ALA A 31 -17.66 -4.86 25.37
N LYS A 32 -17.96 -6.16 25.13
CA LYS A 32 -17.44 -6.90 23.97
C LYS A 32 -18.30 -6.78 22.70
N SER A 33 -19.36 -5.96 22.71
CA SER A 33 -20.33 -5.85 21.61
C SER A 33 -19.68 -5.60 20.23
N ARG A 34 -18.70 -4.68 20.15
CA ARG A 34 -17.98 -4.41 18.90
C ARG A 34 -17.22 -5.63 18.37
N LYS A 35 -16.54 -6.39 19.24
CA LYS A 35 -15.87 -7.64 18.86
C LYS A 35 -16.90 -8.65 18.37
N ILE A 36 -17.98 -8.85 19.13
CA ILE A 36 -19.08 -9.78 18.80
C ILE A 36 -19.71 -9.45 17.44
N GLN A 37 -20.00 -8.18 17.16
CA GLN A 37 -20.58 -7.72 15.90
C GLN A 37 -19.67 -8.02 14.70
N SER A 38 -18.36 -7.89 14.90
CA SER A 38 -17.33 -8.13 13.88
C SER A 38 -17.04 -9.61 13.62
N LEU A 39 -17.61 -10.51 14.43
CA LEU A 39 -17.49 -11.97 14.33
C LEU A 39 -18.72 -12.59 13.66
N GLY A 40 -18.65 -13.89 13.37
CA GLY A 40 -19.69 -14.63 12.65
C GLY A 40 -21.05 -14.67 13.37
N SER A 41 -22.10 -14.97 12.60
CA SER A 41 -23.50 -15.04 13.06
C SER A 41 -23.70 -15.96 14.27
N ASN A 42 -22.93 -17.04 14.38
CA ASN A 42 -23.00 -17.99 15.49
C ASN A 42 -22.62 -17.35 16.84
N ILE A 43 -21.55 -16.54 16.89
CA ILE A 43 -21.12 -15.85 18.12
C ILE A 43 -22.16 -14.81 18.53
N ARG A 44 -22.71 -14.08 17.56
CA ARG A 44 -23.79 -13.10 17.82
C ARG A 44 -25.03 -13.77 18.41
N ARG A 45 -25.40 -14.94 17.87
CA ARG A 45 -26.54 -15.75 18.36
C ARG A 45 -26.29 -16.26 19.78
N LEU A 46 -25.08 -16.74 20.09
CA LEU A 46 -24.72 -17.20 21.43
C LEU A 46 -24.75 -16.04 22.45
N ALA A 47 -24.20 -14.88 22.09
CA ALA A 47 -24.27 -13.68 22.92
C ALA A 47 -25.72 -13.25 23.17
N ALA A 48 -26.57 -13.23 22.14
CA ALA A 48 -27.99 -12.89 22.29
C ALA A 48 -28.74 -13.87 23.20
N LYS A 49 -28.46 -15.18 23.09
CA LYS A 49 -29.02 -16.20 23.98
C LYS A 49 -28.58 -15.98 25.43
N LEU A 50 -27.31 -15.67 25.67
CA LEU A 50 -26.80 -15.38 27.01
C LEU A 50 -27.36 -14.08 27.59
N THR A 51 -27.50 -13.02 26.79
CA THR A 51 -28.20 -11.78 27.18
C THR A 51 -29.63 -12.07 27.63
N HIS A 52 -30.36 -12.93 26.90
CA HIS A 52 -31.71 -13.31 27.27
C HIS A 52 -31.75 -14.09 28.58
N ARG A 53 -30.86 -15.09 28.74
CA ARG A 53 -30.73 -15.86 29.98
C ARG A 53 -30.41 -14.97 31.17
N ALA A 54 -29.44 -14.05 31.04
CA ALA A 54 -29.05 -13.13 32.11
C ALA A 54 -30.21 -12.22 32.55
N ARG A 55 -31.05 -11.75 31.62
CA ARG A 55 -32.24 -10.94 31.93
C ARG A 55 -33.34 -11.71 32.66
N CYS A 56 -33.32 -13.05 32.62
CA CYS A 56 -34.33 -13.92 33.22
C CYS A 56 -33.76 -14.81 34.34
N ALA A 57 -32.49 -14.64 34.71
CA ALA A 57 -31.80 -15.52 35.63
C ALA A 57 -32.38 -15.44 37.05
N THR A 58 -32.52 -16.60 37.69
CA THR A 58 -32.81 -16.71 39.12
C THR A 58 -31.53 -17.07 39.89
N SER A 59 -31.55 -17.01 41.23
CA SER A 59 -30.35 -17.25 42.05
C SER A 59 -29.70 -18.61 41.84
N ARG A 60 -30.45 -19.64 41.37
CA ARG A 60 -29.94 -20.99 41.11
C ARG A 60 -29.22 -21.13 39.76
N ASP A 61 -29.35 -20.15 38.86
CA ASP A 61 -28.83 -20.21 37.49
C ASP A 61 -27.54 -19.39 37.30
N LEU A 62 -27.05 -18.73 38.37
CA LEU A 62 -26.00 -17.71 38.27
C LEU A 62 -24.62 -18.29 37.94
N ASP A 63 -24.27 -19.43 38.54
CA ASP A 63 -22.97 -20.07 38.29
C ASP A 63 -22.88 -20.60 36.84
N ASP A 64 -23.92 -21.31 36.37
CA ASP A 64 -23.99 -21.79 34.98
C ASP A 64 -24.03 -20.64 33.95
N LEU A 65 -24.67 -19.50 34.30
CA LEU A 65 -24.66 -18.30 33.46
C LEU A 65 -23.25 -17.71 33.35
N LYS A 66 -22.51 -17.66 34.46
CA LYS A 66 -21.14 -17.16 34.50
C LYS A 66 -20.19 -18.06 33.73
N ASP A 67 -20.24 -19.37 33.95
CA ASP A 67 -19.44 -20.36 33.22
C ASP A 67 -19.71 -20.30 31.71
N SER A 68 -20.99 -20.17 31.33
CA SER A 68 -21.38 -20.01 29.93
C SER A 68 -20.82 -18.71 29.32
N TRP A 69 -20.75 -17.62 30.08
CA TRP A 69 -20.16 -16.36 29.63
C TRP A 69 -18.64 -16.42 29.54
N GLU A 70 -17.97 -17.08 30.48
CA GLU A 70 -16.52 -17.29 30.44
C GLU A 70 -16.11 -18.13 29.22
N ALA A 71 -16.83 -19.22 28.96
CA ALA A 71 -16.62 -20.04 27.78
C ALA A 71 -16.84 -19.26 26.48
N LEU A 72 -17.92 -18.45 26.39
CA LEU A 72 -18.14 -17.61 25.22
C LEU A 72 -17.07 -16.52 25.09
N SER A 73 -16.59 -15.95 26.19
CA SER A 73 -15.53 -14.94 26.21
C SER A 73 -14.22 -15.49 25.66
N LEU A 74 -13.81 -16.69 26.10
CA LEU A 74 -12.63 -17.38 25.55
C LEU A 74 -12.78 -17.64 24.04
N LEU A 75 -13.95 -18.09 23.62
CA LEU A 75 -14.24 -18.32 22.20
C LEU A 75 -14.18 -17.01 21.38
N ILE A 76 -14.71 -15.90 21.92
CA ILE A 76 -14.65 -14.58 21.26
C ILE A 76 -13.19 -14.16 21.07
N GLU A 77 -12.36 -14.25 22.11
CA GLU A 77 -10.95 -13.85 22.02
C GLU A 77 -10.17 -14.72 21.03
N SER A 78 -10.32 -16.04 21.12
CA SER A 78 -9.69 -16.99 20.17
C SER A 78 -10.09 -16.71 18.72
N LYS A 79 -11.39 -16.51 18.44
CA LYS A 79 -11.85 -16.20 17.08
C LYS A 79 -11.35 -14.86 16.57
N TYR A 80 -11.20 -13.88 17.46
CA TYR A 80 -10.67 -12.57 17.09
C TYR A 80 -9.18 -12.65 16.76
N GLU A 81 -8.41 -13.42 17.52
CA GLU A 81 -7.00 -13.71 17.24
C GLU A 81 -6.83 -14.41 15.88
N VAL A 82 -7.59 -15.48 15.62
CA VAL A 82 -7.58 -16.20 14.34
C VAL A 82 -7.91 -15.28 13.17
N LYS A 83 -8.87 -14.36 13.35
CA LYS A 83 -9.20 -13.34 12.33
C LYS A 83 -8.02 -12.42 12.07
N GLY A 84 -7.30 -11.99 13.11
CA GLY A 84 -6.07 -11.19 13.00
C GLY A 84 -4.97 -11.93 12.25
N LEU A 85 -4.71 -13.20 12.60
CA LEU A 85 -3.73 -14.06 11.94
C LEU A 85 -4.07 -14.29 10.45
N LYS A 86 -5.35 -14.53 10.14
CA LYS A 86 -5.80 -14.66 8.75
C LYS A 86 -5.60 -13.37 7.95
N GLY A 87 -5.84 -12.21 8.58
CA GLY A 87 -5.52 -10.91 7.99
C GLY A 87 -4.03 -10.78 7.66
N ARG A 88 -3.15 -11.11 8.62
CA ARG A 88 -1.69 -11.10 8.42
C ARG A 88 -1.25 -12.05 7.31
N LEU A 89 -1.80 -13.27 7.28
CA LEU A 89 -1.51 -14.25 6.23
C LEU A 89 -1.89 -13.73 4.83
N ASN A 90 -3.05 -13.09 4.70
CA ASN A 90 -3.48 -12.51 3.44
C ASN A 90 -2.56 -11.37 2.98
N THR A 91 -2.14 -10.49 3.90
CA THR A 91 -1.16 -9.43 3.60
C THR A 91 0.17 -10.01 3.14
N GLN A 92 0.67 -11.07 3.79
CA GLN A 92 1.91 -11.74 3.41
C GLN A 92 1.80 -12.41 2.04
N ARG A 93 0.67 -13.09 1.75
CA ARG A 93 0.41 -13.66 0.42
C ARG A 93 0.38 -12.59 -0.67
N ALA A 94 -0.26 -11.45 -0.41
CA ALA A 94 -0.26 -10.33 -1.34
C ALA A 94 1.16 -9.78 -1.58
N HIS A 95 1.98 -9.68 -0.53
CA HIS A 95 3.38 -9.27 -0.65
C HIS A 95 4.20 -10.25 -1.50
N ILE A 96 4.08 -11.56 -1.27
CA ILE A 96 4.75 -12.59 -2.07
C ILE A 96 4.33 -12.51 -3.54
N ASN A 97 3.04 -12.37 -3.80
CA ASN A 97 2.53 -12.23 -5.18
C ASN A 97 3.07 -10.97 -5.85
N LYS A 98 3.17 -9.85 -5.11
CA LYS A 98 3.77 -8.61 -5.62
C LYS A 98 5.23 -8.83 -5.99
N VAL A 99 6.02 -9.44 -5.10
CA VAL A 99 7.43 -9.74 -5.37
C VAL A 99 7.58 -10.66 -6.58
N HIS A 100 6.76 -11.69 -6.70
CA HIS A 100 6.77 -12.58 -7.86
C HIS A 100 6.44 -11.83 -9.16
N PHE A 101 5.43 -10.97 -9.14
CA PHE A 101 5.08 -10.15 -10.29
C PHE A 101 6.21 -9.20 -10.68
N ASP A 102 6.72 -8.41 -9.73
CA ASP A 102 7.77 -7.42 -9.96
C ASP A 102 9.06 -8.06 -10.51
N LEU A 103 9.43 -9.25 -10.03
CA LEU A 103 10.69 -9.91 -10.39
C LEU A 103 10.60 -10.87 -11.59
N HIS A 104 9.47 -11.52 -11.83
CA HIS A 104 9.36 -12.57 -12.85
C HIS A 104 8.42 -12.25 -14.01
N ILE A 105 7.42 -11.38 -13.79
CA ILE A 105 6.41 -11.08 -14.81
C ILE A 105 6.63 -9.68 -15.38
N GLY A 106 6.98 -8.70 -14.56
CA GLY A 106 7.12 -7.29 -14.93
C GLY A 106 8.44 -6.91 -15.61
N ASP A 107 9.34 -7.86 -15.86
CA ASP A 107 10.69 -7.58 -16.37
C ASP A 107 10.71 -6.88 -17.74
N TRP A 108 9.69 -7.16 -18.58
CA TRP A 108 9.50 -6.52 -19.89
C TRP A 108 9.39 -4.98 -19.82
N ALA A 109 9.05 -4.41 -18.65
CA ALA A 109 8.99 -2.97 -18.46
C ALA A 109 10.36 -2.31 -18.70
N MET A 110 11.44 -2.97 -18.26
CA MET A 110 12.80 -2.47 -18.46
C MET A 110 13.21 -2.51 -19.94
N ASP A 111 12.79 -3.54 -20.68
CA ASP A 111 13.06 -3.65 -22.11
C ASP A 111 12.42 -2.51 -22.89
N ILE A 112 11.16 -2.17 -22.58
CA ILE A 112 10.48 -1.06 -23.22
C ILE A 112 11.17 0.27 -22.88
N HIS A 113 11.54 0.47 -21.62
CA HIS A 113 12.30 1.63 -21.21
C HIS A 113 13.64 1.76 -21.94
N ASN A 114 14.38 0.66 -22.10
CA ASN A 114 15.64 0.62 -22.83
C ASN A 114 15.47 0.95 -24.32
N ARG A 115 14.37 0.51 -24.96
CA ARG A 115 14.04 0.91 -26.34
C ARG A 115 13.81 2.41 -26.47
N VAL A 116 13.07 3.01 -25.53
CA VAL A 116 12.86 4.47 -25.49
C VAL A 116 14.18 5.22 -25.30
N LYS A 117 15.05 4.76 -24.39
CA LYS A 117 16.40 5.34 -24.19
C LYS A 117 17.24 5.31 -25.45
N ALA A 118 17.26 4.18 -26.16
CA ALA A 118 18.06 4.00 -27.35
C ALA A 118 17.71 5.03 -28.44
N GLY A 119 16.42 5.39 -28.55
CA GLY A 119 15.94 6.38 -29.51
C GLY A 119 16.39 7.82 -29.23
N GLU A 120 16.74 8.15 -27.99
CA GLU A 120 16.98 9.54 -27.61
C GLU A 120 18.27 10.14 -28.16
N ARG A 121 19.32 9.35 -28.35
CA ARG A 121 20.56 9.84 -28.98
C ARG A 121 20.29 10.33 -30.40
N LYS A 122 19.49 9.58 -31.16
CA LYS A 122 19.12 9.92 -32.53
C LYS A 122 18.22 11.16 -32.55
N PHE A 123 17.20 11.18 -31.68
CA PHE A 123 16.33 12.35 -31.52
C PHE A 123 17.12 13.63 -31.20
N ALA A 124 18.04 13.59 -30.24
CA ALA A 124 18.81 14.77 -29.84
C ALA A 124 19.64 15.35 -31.01
N ARG A 125 20.18 14.50 -31.88
CA ARG A 125 20.93 14.95 -33.07
C ARG A 125 20.02 15.59 -34.11
N GLU A 126 18.87 14.98 -34.38
CA GLU A 126 17.90 15.50 -35.36
C GLU A 126 17.26 16.81 -34.88
N TYR A 127 16.86 16.86 -33.60
CA TYR A 127 16.34 18.07 -32.97
C TYR A 127 17.34 19.22 -33.01
N ALA A 128 18.62 18.95 -32.75
CA ALA A 128 19.64 19.98 -32.83
C ALA A 128 19.80 20.55 -34.24
N LYS A 129 19.78 19.71 -35.29
CA LYS A 129 19.84 20.18 -36.68
C LYS A 129 18.64 21.05 -37.04
N ASP A 130 17.46 20.62 -36.63
CA ASP A 130 16.22 21.37 -36.85
C ASP A 130 16.17 22.68 -36.06
N LEU A 131 16.69 22.68 -34.83
CA LEU A 131 16.82 23.88 -34.00
C LEU A 131 17.82 24.87 -34.59
N GLU A 132 18.98 24.40 -35.05
CA GLU A 132 19.98 25.22 -35.76
C GLU A 132 19.34 25.92 -36.97
N ALA A 133 18.67 25.16 -37.83
CA ALA A 133 18.01 25.70 -39.02
C ALA A 133 16.96 26.76 -38.67
N ARG A 134 16.14 26.53 -37.64
CA ARG A 134 15.12 27.51 -37.18
C ARG A 134 15.73 28.77 -36.60
N LEU A 135 16.80 28.65 -35.81
CA LEU A 135 17.50 29.80 -35.21
C LEU A 135 18.19 30.64 -36.27
N THR A 136 18.87 30.01 -37.23
CA THR A 136 19.49 30.71 -38.36
C THR A 136 18.44 31.41 -39.22
N ALA A 137 17.31 30.75 -39.52
CA ALA A 137 16.19 31.37 -40.24
C ALA A 137 15.58 32.57 -39.50
N SER A 138 15.67 32.60 -38.17
CA SER A 138 15.22 33.70 -37.32
C SER A 138 16.24 34.83 -37.19
N GLY A 139 17.34 34.80 -37.96
CA GLY A 139 18.37 35.84 -38.00
C GLY A 139 19.48 35.69 -36.95
N MET A 140 19.55 34.57 -36.23
CA MET A 140 20.66 34.30 -35.32
C MET A 140 21.95 34.02 -36.12
N PRO A 141 23.10 34.58 -35.74
CA PRO A 141 24.39 34.26 -36.38
C PRO A 141 24.66 32.76 -36.37
N GLY A 142 25.14 32.20 -37.49
CA GLY A 142 25.31 30.76 -37.66
C GLY A 142 26.13 30.08 -36.56
N THR A 143 27.21 30.74 -36.10
CA THR A 143 28.03 30.24 -34.99
C THR A 143 27.27 30.18 -33.66
N ALA A 144 26.43 31.17 -33.38
CA ALA A 144 25.58 31.20 -32.19
C ALA A 144 24.46 30.14 -32.26
N ALA A 145 23.82 29.98 -33.42
CA ALA A 145 22.78 28.98 -33.66
C ALA A 145 23.31 27.55 -33.48
N VAL A 146 24.49 27.25 -34.03
CA VAL A 146 25.19 25.97 -33.86
C VAL A 146 25.48 25.68 -32.39
N ASN A 147 25.94 26.68 -31.63
CA ASN A 147 26.26 26.50 -30.21
C ASN A 147 25.00 26.18 -29.39
N VAL A 148 23.90 26.92 -29.57
CA VAL A 148 22.62 26.66 -28.90
C VAL A 148 22.06 25.27 -29.28
N ALA A 149 22.13 24.92 -30.56
CA ALA A 149 21.73 23.60 -31.04
C ALA A 149 22.55 22.46 -30.42
N ASN A 150 23.88 22.63 -30.31
CA ASN A 150 24.75 21.65 -29.67
C ASN A 150 24.45 21.49 -28.18
N ASP A 151 24.18 22.59 -27.47
CA ASP A 151 23.80 22.55 -26.07
C ASP A 151 22.48 21.80 -25.83
N SER A 152 21.52 21.91 -26.75
CA SER A 152 20.25 21.16 -26.66
C SER A 152 20.43 19.63 -26.64
N LYS A 153 21.57 19.12 -27.15
CA LYS A 153 21.90 17.68 -27.14
C LYS A 153 22.23 17.18 -25.74
N LYS A 154 22.67 18.07 -24.83
CA LYS A 154 23.05 17.76 -23.45
C LYS A 154 21.83 17.41 -22.60
N PHE A 155 20.69 18.05 -22.85
CA PHE A 155 19.43 17.70 -22.21
C PHE A 155 19.04 16.26 -22.59
N LYS A 156 18.77 15.40 -21.61
CA LYS A 156 18.30 14.01 -21.78
C LYS A 156 17.10 13.78 -20.87
N ALA A 157 16.06 13.15 -21.40
CA ALA A 157 14.85 12.82 -20.64
C ALA A 157 14.82 11.35 -20.20
N ALA A 158 15.55 10.44 -20.86
CA ALA A 158 15.60 9.02 -20.52
C ALA A 158 17.01 8.40 -20.66
N GLN A 159 17.80 8.84 -21.64
CA GLN A 159 19.12 8.29 -21.93
C GLN A 159 20.11 8.57 -20.80
N GLY A 160 20.80 7.52 -20.36
CA GLY A 160 21.78 7.61 -19.27
C GLY A 160 21.15 7.66 -17.87
N LEU A 161 19.83 7.77 -17.81
CA LEU A 161 19.04 7.75 -16.59
C LEU A 161 18.53 6.34 -16.33
N GLN A 162 18.27 5.99 -15.08
CA GLN A 162 17.47 4.81 -14.72
C GLN A 162 15.97 5.08 -14.85
N ILE A 163 15.16 4.04 -14.69
CA ILE A 163 13.70 4.17 -14.80
C ILE A 163 13.13 5.07 -13.69
N SER A 164 13.61 4.88 -12.46
CA SER A 164 13.28 5.69 -11.30
C SER A 164 13.73 7.15 -11.47
N GLU A 165 14.90 7.39 -12.05
CA GLU A 165 15.40 8.75 -12.31
C GLU A 165 14.58 9.45 -13.40
N THR A 166 14.26 8.74 -14.48
CA THR A 166 13.38 9.23 -15.55
C THR A 166 12.01 9.62 -14.98
N LEU A 167 11.44 8.75 -14.15
CA LEU A 167 10.18 9.03 -13.45
C LEU A 167 10.31 10.24 -12.52
N GLY A 168 11.41 10.36 -11.77
CA GLY A 168 11.70 11.47 -10.87
C GLY A 168 11.73 12.83 -11.57
N HIS A 169 12.18 12.90 -12.82
CA HIS A 169 12.15 14.14 -13.62
C HIS A 169 10.75 14.47 -14.16
N ILE A 170 9.97 13.46 -14.52
CA ILE A 170 8.64 13.63 -15.12
C ILE A 170 7.57 13.90 -14.06
N GLN A 171 7.70 13.32 -12.87
CA GLN A 171 6.69 13.38 -11.82
C GLN A 171 6.32 14.81 -11.38
N PRO A 172 7.27 15.76 -11.21
CA PRO A 172 6.95 17.15 -10.91
C PRO A 172 6.09 17.81 -12.00
N GLU A 173 6.36 17.53 -13.26
CA GLU A 173 5.58 18.08 -14.39
C GLU A 173 4.17 17.50 -14.43
N ILE A 174 4.01 16.19 -14.18
CA ILE A 174 2.68 15.56 -14.05
C ILE A 174 1.87 16.23 -12.93
N LEU A 175 2.51 16.49 -11.78
CA LEU A 175 1.86 17.15 -10.65
C LEU A 175 1.50 18.60 -10.96
N ALA A 176 2.37 19.32 -11.67
CA ALA A 176 2.12 20.70 -12.08
C ALA A 176 0.89 20.78 -13.02
N VAL A 177 0.82 19.90 -14.03
CA VAL A 177 -0.32 19.81 -14.96
C VAL A 177 -1.61 19.46 -14.22
N LYS A 178 -1.60 18.47 -13.33
CA LYS A 178 -2.78 18.11 -12.52
C LYS A 178 -3.26 19.29 -11.66
N LYS A 179 -2.33 20.02 -11.04
CA LYS A 179 -2.65 21.21 -10.25
C LYS A 179 -3.25 22.31 -11.11
N TRP A 180 -2.71 22.54 -12.30
CA TRP A 180 -3.23 23.52 -13.26
C TRP A 180 -4.66 23.20 -13.68
N HIS A 181 -4.96 21.94 -14.07
CA HIS A 181 -6.32 21.50 -14.37
C HIS A 181 -7.26 21.67 -13.17
N SER A 182 -6.82 21.29 -11.95
CA SER A 182 -7.66 21.41 -10.75
C SER A 182 -8.03 22.85 -10.38
N LYS A 183 -7.27 23.82 -10.87
CA LYS A 183 -7.51 25.25 -10.68
C LYS A 183 -8.37 25.88 -11.78
N GLY A 184 -8.87 25.08 -12.74
CA GLY A 184 -9.68 25.56 -13.84
C GLY A 184 -8.87 26.23 -14.96
N GLU A 185 -7.58 25.91 -15.10
CA GLU A 185 -6.74 26.36 -16.23
C GLU A 185 -6.63 27.89 -16.35
N THR A 186 -6.82 28.61 -15.24
CA THR A 186 -6.95 30.08 -15.21
C THR A 186 -5.62 30.84 -15.38
N ALA A 187 -4.49 30.14 -15.49
CA ALA A 187 -3.16 30.70 -15.64
C ALA A 187 -2.45 30.05 -16.83
N GLU A 188 -1.27 30.54 -17.21
CA GLU A 188 -0.48 29.91 -18.27
C GLU A 188 -0.20 28.42 -17.96
N PRO A 189 -0.24 27.54 -18.98
CA PRO A 189 0.11 26.14 -18.81
C PRO A 189 1.53 25.99 -18.25
N PRO A 190 1.76 25.06 -17.30
CA PRO A 190 3.11 24.81 -16.80
C PRO A 190 4.00 24.28 -17.94
N ALA A 191 5.27 24.68 -17.94
CA ALA A 191 6.26 24.12 -18.86
C ALA A 191 6.50 22.64 -18.55
N THR A 192 6.52 21.80 -19.59
CA THR A 192 6.68 20.34 -19.44
C THR A 192 7.77 19.74 -20.33
N PRO A 193 9.01 20.28 -20.30
CA PRO A 193 10.08 19.86 -21.20
C PRO A 193 10.44 18.37 -21.13
N TYR A 194 10.33 17.72 -19.96
CA TYR A 194 10.58 16.27 -19.85
C TYR A 194 9.42 15.46 -20.46
N LEU A 195 8.16 15.78 -20.15
CA LEU A 195 6.98 15.11 -20.71
C LEU A 195 6.88 15.30 -22.23
N ASP A 196 7.24 16.48 -22.74
CA ASP A 196 7.20 16.78 -24.17
C ASP A 196 8.25 15.95 -24.90
N ARG A 197 9.47 15.91 -24.36
CA ARG A 197 10.54 15.09 -24.92
C ARG A 197 10.21 13.60 -24.84
N VAL A 198 9.65 13.13 -23.74
CA VAL A 198 9.16 11.75 -23.59
C VAL A 198 8.05 11.46 -24.60
N ALA A 199 7.13 12.39 -24.85
CA ALA A 199 6.06 12.21 -25.84
C ALA A 199 6.65 11.94 -27.24
N VAL A 200 7.67 12.69 -27.62
CA VAL A 200 8.35 12.51 -28.91
C VAL A 200 9.09 11.18 -28.97
N LEU A 201 9.80 10.80 -27.90
CA LEU A 201 10.49 9.50 -27.85
C LEU A 201 9.52 8.33 -27.92
N CYS A 202 8.40 8.40 -27.19
CA CYS A 202 7.33 7.40 -27.22
C CYS A 202 6.73 7.26 -28.62
N SER A 203 6.45 8.39 -29.28
CA SER A 203 5.90 8.40 -30.66
C SER A 203 6.83 7.70 -31.65
N ARG A 204 8.15 7.87 -31.50
CA ARG A 204 9.16 7.21 -32.36
C ARG A 204 9.22 5.70 -32.18
N VAL A 205 8.93 5.19 -30.99
CA VAL A 205 8.91 3.75 -30.72
C VAL A 205 7.50 3.14 -30.84
N GLY A 206 6.51 3.93 -31.25
CA GLY A 206 5.13 3.48 -31.44
C GLY A 206 4.36 3.22 -30.14
N ILE A 207 4.72 3.89 -29.04
CA ILE A 207 4.07 3.70 -27.73
C ILE A 207 3.34 4.98 -27.33
N LYS A 208 2.17 4.85 -26.69
CA LYS A 208 1.44 6.01 -26.13
C LYS A 208 2.18 6.53 -24.90
N ARG A 209 2.32 7.86 -24.77
CA ARG A 209 2.96 8.51 -23.60
C ARG A 209 2.39 8.02 -22.27
N LYS A 210 1.05 7.88 -22.16
CA LYS A 210 0.39 7.36 -20.96
C LYS A 210 0.87 5.95 -20.61
N THR A 211 0.84 5.04 -21.58
CA THR A 211 1.33 3.66 -21.40
C THR A 211 2.79 3.62 -20.96
N TYR A 212 3.62 4.51 -21.52
CA TYR A 212 5.02 4.59 -21.09
C TYR A 212 5.17 5.10 -19.65
N ILE A 213 4.39 6.09 -19.22
CA ILE A 213 4.37 6.55 -17.82
C ILE A 213 3.94 5.42 -16.88
N ASP A 214 2.94 4.61 -17.26
CA ASP A 214 2.52 3.45 -16.47
C ASP A 214 3.67 2.42 -16.35
N ILE A 215 4.43 2.21 -17.42
CA ILE A 215 5.63 1.36 -17.44
C ILE A 215 6.75 1.91 -16.54
N LEU A 216 6.94 3.24 -16.50
CA LEU A 216 7.91 3.87 -15.60
C LEU A 216 7.57 3.60 -14.13
N HIS A 217 6.30 3.74 -13.75
CA HIS A 217 5.83 3.41 -12.40
C HIS A 217 6.02 1.92 -12.06
N LEU A 218 5.78 1.02 -13.03
CA LEU A 218 6.01 -0.41 -12.84
C LEU A 218 7.49 -0.73 -12.60
N GLY A 219 8.39 -0.21 -13.42
CA GLY A 219 9.82 -0.45 -13.24
C GLY A 219 10.39 0.22 -11.99
N ASP A 220 9.85 1.36 -11.56
CA ASP A 220 10.19 1.99 -10.28
C ASP A 220 9.82 1.09 -9.08
N SER A 221 8.60 0.52 -9.06
CA SER A 221 8.19 -0.46 -8.05
C SER A 221 9.10 -1.70 -8.04
N ARG A 222 9.50 -2.18 -9.23
CA ARG A 222 10.44 -3.29 -9.36
C ARG A 222 11.83 -2.94 -8.81
N ASN A 223 12.35 -1.75 -9.10
CA ASN A 223 13.65 -1.31 -8.60
C ASN A 223 13.66 -1.28 -7.07
N GLU A 224 12.58 -0.73 -6.48
CA GLU A 224 12.36 -0.76 -5.03
C GLU A 224 12.31 -2.20 -4.49
N THR A 225 11.56 -3.10 -5.12
CA THR A 225 11.48 -4.51 -4.73
C THR A 225 12.84 -5.23 -4.86
N ALA A 226 13.62 -4.96 -5.90
CA ALA A 226 14.87 -5.68 -6.19
C ALA A 226 16.09 -5.16 -5.39
N HIS A 227 16.17 -3.86 -5.15
CA HIS A 227 17.35 -3.22 -4.54
C HIS A 227 17.17 -2.86 -3.07
N HIS A 228 15.96 -3.00 -2.52
CA HIS A 228 15.65 -2.73 -1.12
C HIS A 228 15.01 -3.93 -0.39
N LEU A 229 15.38 -5.18 -0.69
CA LEU A 229 14.93 -6.34 0.11
C LEU A 229 15.46 -6.29 1.56
N ALA A 230 14.55 -6.35 2.53
CA ALA A 230 14.88 -6.52 3.93
C ALA A 230 15.49 -7.91 4.22
N PRO A 231 16.34 -8.07 5.26
CA PRO A 231 16.68 -9.40 5.77
C PRO A 231 15.41 -10.14 6.17
N ARG A 232 15.34 -11.43 5.85
CA ARG A 232 14.22 -12.29 6.25
C ARG A 232 14.26 -12.47 7.75
N ILE A 233 13.15 -12.25 8.42
CA ILE A 233 13.06 -12.25 9.88
C ILE A 233 13.22 -13.69 10.42
N GLU A 234 12.79 -14.65 9.61
CA GLU A 234 12.83 -16.08 9.86
C GLU A 234 14.28 -16.60 10.03
N ASP A 235 15.25 -15.97 9.37
CA ASP A 235 16.68 -16.29 9.50
C ASP A 235 17.27 -15.87 10.86
N TYR A 236 16.50 -15.13 11.65
CA TYR A 236 16.88 -14.63 12.97
C TYR A 236 15.91 -15.11 14.06
N MET A 237 15.07 -16.10 13.78
CA MET A 237 14.19 -16.72 14.77
C MET A 237 14.87 -17.91 15.45
N ASP A 238 14.71 -18.01 16.77
CA ASP A 238 15.09 -19.20 17.53
C ASP A 238 14.03 -20.32 17.42
N GLN A 239 14.32 -21.49 17.98
CA GLN A 239 13.42 -22.66 17.94
C GLN A 239 12.08 -22.42 18.66
N ASN A 240 11.97 -21.36 19.47
CA ASN A 240 10.76 -20.95 20.18
C ASN A 240 10.00 -19.81 19.46
N GLY A 241 10.48 -19.38 18.28
CA GLY A 241 9.87 -18.31 17.49
C GLY A 241 10.25 -16.89 17.92
N ASN A 242 11.21 -16.72 18.83
CA ASN A 242 11.70 -15.39 19.22
C ASN A 242 12.75 -14.88 18.24
N VAL A 243 12.64 -13.61 17.86
CA VAL A 243 13.55 -12.99 16.88
C VAL A 243 14.73 -12.33 17.60
N ASP A 244 15.96 -12.66 17.20
CA ASP A 244 17.17 -11.93 17.58
C ASP A 244 17.27 -10.60 16.79
N TRP A 245 16.59 -9.59 17.32
CA TRP A 245 16.57 -8.23 16.77
C TRP A 245 17.94 -7.57 16.71
N SER A 246 18.90 -7.99 17.55
CA SER A 246 20.24 -7.42 17.56
C SER A 246 21.02 -7.84 16.30
N SER A 247 20.90 -9.11 15.91
CA SER A 247 21.48 -9.67 14.70
C SER A 247 20.79 -9.19 13.43
N VAL A 248 19.46 -9.04 13.44
CA VAL A 248 18.72 -8.38 12.34
C VAL A 248 19.26 -6.96 12.09
N LYS A 249 19.39 -6.16 13.15
CA LYS A 249 19.88 -4.77 13.05
C LYS A 249 21.32 -4.71 12.53
N ARG A 250 22.18 -5.63 12.97
CA ARG A 250 23.57 -5.73 12.50
C ARG A 250 23.65 -6.13 11.03
N SER A 251 22.87 -7.12 10.62
CA SER A 251 22.80 -7.60 9.23
C SER A 251 22.31 -6.52 8.25
N CYS A 252 21.27 -5.76 8.63
CA CYS A 252 20.82 -4.58 7.90
C CYS A 252 21.95 -3.55 7.70
N ARG A 253 22.70 -3.22 8.75
CA ARG A 253 23.80 -2.23 8.68
C ARG A 253 24.94 -2.72 7.78
N ASN A 254 25.29 -4.00 7.86
CA ASN A 254 26.37 -4.59 7.06
C ASN A 254 25.99 -4.69 5.57
N ARG A 255 24.75 -5.05 5.24
CA ARG A 255 24.25 -5.03 3.85
C ARG A 255 24.26 -3.63 3.27
N LYS A 256 23.76 -2.64 4.03
CA LYS A 256 23.81 -1.22 3.66
C LYS A 256 25.26 -0.75 3.39
N ALA A 257 26.23 -1.19 4.19
CA ALA A 257 27.64 -0.87 3.97
C ALA A 257 28.26 -1.59 2.76
N SER A 258 27.85 -2.84 2.49
CA SER A 258 28.27 -3.59 1.30
C SER A 258 27.77 -2.94 0.01
N PHE A 259 26.49 -2.59 -0.07
CA PHE A 259 25.92 -1.89 -1.23
C PHE A 259 26.58 -0.53 -1.47
N ARG A 260 26.85 0.25 -0.42
CA ARG A 260 27.62 1.50 -0.52
C ARG A 260 29.01 1.31 -1.14
N ARG A 261 29.69 0.19 -0.85
CA ARG A 261 31.01 -0.12 -1.44
C ARG A 261 30.91 -0.57 -2.89
N GLN A 262 29.89 -1.34 -3.24
CA GLN A 262 29.70 -1.83 -4.60
C GLN A 262 29.21 -0.70 -5.55
N PHE A 263 28.38 0.23 -5.04
CA PHE A 263 27.99 1.48 -5.73
C PHE A 263 29.21 2.36 -6.03
N LYS A 264 30.08 2.60 -5.03
CA LYS A 264 31.33 3.37 -5.21
C LYS A 264 32.30 2.76 -6.22
N LYS A 265 32.21 1.45 -6.50
CA LYS A 265 33.06 0.74 -7.48
C LYS A 265 32.40 0.63 -8.86
N GLY A 266 31.22 1.22 -9.07
CA GLY A 266 30.46 1.12 -10.32
C GLY A 266 29.97 -0.30 -10.67
N LYS A 267 30.04 -1.24 -9.71
CA LYS A 267 29.70 -2.67 -9.92
C LYS A 267 28.21 -2.96 -9.82
N ILE A 268 27.50 -2.13 -9.06
CA ILE A 268 26.05 -1.99 -9.12
C ILE A 268 25.80 -0.58 -9.60
N THR A 269 25.32 -0.49 -10.83
CA THR A 269 24.43 0.59 -11.24
C THR A 269 23.07 0.24 -10.65
N GLN A 270 22.44 1.23 -10.04
CA GLN A 270 21.07 1.10 -9.54
C GLN A 270 20.20 0.62 -10.74
N ALA A 271 19.32 -0.39 -10.54
CA ALA A 271 18.60 -1.02 -11.65
C ALA A 271 17.36 -0.23 -12.07
#